data_AF-A0A2T6D8B9-F1
#
_entry.id   AF-A0A2T6D8B9-F1
#
_cell.length_a   1.000
_cell.length_b   1.000
_cell.length_c   1.000
_cell.angle_alpha   90.00
_cell.angle_beta   90.00
_cell.angle_gamma   90.00
#
_symmetry.space_group_name_H-M   'P 1'
#
loop_
_entity.id
_entity.type
_entity.pdbx_description
1 polymer ?
#
loop_
_entity_poly.entity_id
_entity_poly.type
_entity_poly.pdbx_seq_one_letter_code
_entity_poly.pdbx_strand_id
1 'polypeptide(L)' 'MLTALEGNIAKLREAGGTDISLTCNVFHDGQCNFEFSNEELIRLSKLGVGLAVSCYSEAEE' A
#
# COMPACT_ATOMS: atom_id res chain seq x y z
N MET A 1 -8.38 -2.36 7.41
CA MET A 1 -6.98 -2.27 6.94
C MET A 1 -6.53 -0.82 6.77
N LEU A 2 -7.14 -0.03 5.87
CA LEU A 2 -6.72 1.37 5.61
C LEU A 2 -6.69 2.28 6.84
N THR A 3 -7.67 2.18 7.74
CA THR A 3 -7.67 2.99 8.98
C THR A 3 -6.46 2.72 9.87
N ALA A 4 -6.01 1.47 9.96
CA ALA A 4 -4.82 1.13 10.74
C ALA A 4 -3.55 1.67 10.06
N LEU A 5 -3.51 1.62 8.73
CA LEU A 5 -2.41 2.14 7.92
C LEU A 5 -2.30 3.68 8.02
N GLU A 6 -3.42 4.39 7.94
CA GLU A 6 -3.50 5.84 8.17
C GLU A 6 -2.95 6.22 9.54
N GLY A 7 -3.38 5.51 10.60
CA GLY A 7 -2.88 5.74 11.96
C GLY A 7 -1.39 5.46 12.13
N ASN A 8 -0.85 4.44 11.44
CA ASN A 8 0.58 4.12 11.51
C ASN A 8 1.43 5.16 10.77
N ILE A 9 0.98 5.68 9.63
CA ILE A 9 1.69 6.74 8.91
C ILE A 9 1.75 8.01 9.76
N ALA A 10 0.67 8.37 10.45
CA ALA A 10 0.66 9.50 11.37
C ALA A 10 1.72 9.34 12.47
N LYS A 11 1.78 8.17 13.12
CA LYS A 11 2.79 7.86 14.16
C LYS A 11 4.22 7.89 13.62
N LEU A 12 4.45 7.38 12.41
CA LEU A 12 5.78 7.43 11.77
C LEU A 12 6.23 8.87 11.53
N ARG A 13 5.32 9.76 11.11
CA ARG A 13 5.61 11.19 10.95
C ARG A 13 5.91 11.87 12.27
N GLU A 14 5.12 11.58 13.32
CA GLU A 14 5.36 12.10 14.67
C GLU A 14 6.73 11.66 15.21
N ALA A 15 7.21 10.48 14.83
CA ALA A 15 8.54 9.99 15.16
C ALA A 15 9.68 10.55 14.28
N GLY A 16 9.37 11.43 13.31
CA GLY A 16 10.36 12.07 12.44
C GLY A 16 10.63 11.34 11.11
N GLY A 17 9.82 10.34 10.73
CA GLY A 17 9.94 9.67 9.44
C GLY A 17 9.56 10.59 8.27
N THR A 18 10.51 10.82 7.35
CA THR A 18 10.34 11.71 6.19
C THR A 18 10.04 10.98 4.89
N ASP A 19 10.58 9.77 4.72
CA ASP A 19 10.54 9.01 3.47
C ASP A 19 9.68 7.75 3.61
N ILE A 20 8.37 7.95 3.80
CA ILE A 20 7.41 6.86 4.00
C ILE A 20 6.82 6.45 2.64
N SER A 21 7.01 5.19 2.26
CA SER A 21 6.39 4.58 1.07
C SER A 21 5.52 3.39 1.43
N LEU A 22 4.42 3.21 0.69
CA LEU A 22 3.57 2.04 0.79
C LEU A 22 3.85 1.09 -0.36
N THR A 23 4.16 -0.17 -0.04
CA THR A 23 4.36 -1.22 -1.01
C THR A 23 3.27 -2.27 -0.83
N CYS A 24 2.44 -2.44 -1.87
CA CYS A 24 1.42 -3.48 -1.94
C CYS A 24 1.93 -4.59 -2.86
N ASN A 25 2.37 -5.71 -2.25
CA ASN A 25 2.83 -6.89 -2.97
C ASN A 25 1.71 -7.93 -2.99
N VAL A 26 1.35 -8.38 -4.19
CA VAL A 26 0.38 -9.47 -4.38
C VAL A 26 1.11 -10.64 -5.02
N PHE A 27 1.12 -11.76 -4.30
CA PHE A 27 1.62 -13.04 -4.79
C PHE A 27 0.42 -13.83 -5.28
N HIS A 28 0.48 -14.31 -6.52
CA HIS A 28 -0.60 -15.07 -7.12
C HIS A 28 -0.06 -16.10 -8.11
N ASP A 29 -0.84 -17.15 -8.35
CA ASP A 29 -0.67 -18.05 -9.47
C ASP A 29 -1.54 -17.57 -10.66
N GLY A 30 -0.90 -17.00 -11.67
CA GLY A 30 -1.54 -16.70 -12.96
C GLY A 30 -2.27 -15.35 -13.15
N GLN A 31 -2.91 -14.74 -12.15
CA GLN A 31 -3.57 -13.41 -12.33
C GLN A 31 -3.52 -12.45 -11.13
N CYS A 32 -3.16 -11.18 -11.41
CA CYS A 32 -3.18 -10.09 -10.45
C CYS A 32 -4.55 -9.37 -10.47
N ASN A 33 -5.54 -9.91 -9.75
CA ASN A 33 -6.85 -9.28 -9.61
C ASN A 33 -6.90 -8.33 -8.41
N PHE A 34 -5.88 -7.49 -8.27
CA PHE A 34 -5.78 -6.51 -7.20
C PHE A 34 -6.47 -5.21 -7.60
N GLU A 35 -7.53 -4.86 -6.87
CA GLU A 35 -8.32 -3.67 -7.12
C GLU A 35 -8.48 -2.87 -5.83
N PHE A 36 -8.25 -1.56 -5.91
CA PHE A 36 -8.72 -0.61 -4.92
C PHE A 36 -10.00 0.02 -5.44
N SER A 37 -11.01 0.12 -4.59
CA SER A 37 -12.17 0.95 -4.91
C SER A 37 -11.78 2.43 -5.01
N ASN A 38 -12.60 3.22 -5.70
CA ASN A 38 -12.39 4.66 -5.81
C ASN A 38 -12.29 5.36 -4.45
N GLU A 39 -13.06 4.92 -3.45
CA GLU A 39 -12.99 5.48 -2.10
C GLU A 39 -11.61 5.23 -1.46
N GLU A 40 -11.07 4.03 -1.63
CA GLU A 40 -9.77 3.65 -1.10
C GLU A 40 -8.64 4.44 -1.77
N LEU A 41 -8.69 4.62 -3.09
CA LEU A 41 -7.75 5.46 -3.83
C LEU A 41 -7.79 6.92 -3.36
N ILE A 42 -8.99 7.47 -3.16
CA ILE A 42 -9.15 8.83 -2.62
C ILE A 42 -8.52 8.94 -1.23
N ARG A 43 -8.73 7.95 -0.35
CA ARG A 43 -8.12 7.93 0.99
C ARG A 43 -6.60 7.84 0.91
N LEU A 44 -6.05 6.94 0.09
CA LEU A 44 -4.61 6.77 -0.10
C LEU A 44 -3.95 8.06 -0.63
N SER A 45 -4.59 8.76 -1.58
CA SER A 45 -4.05 10.03 -2.11
C SER A 45 -3.87 11.12 -1.04
N LYS A 46 -4.78 11.17 -0.04
CA LYS A 46 -4.72 12.15 1.05
C LYS A 46 -3.57 11.91 2.02
N LEU A 47 -2.99 10.71 2.01
CA LEU A 47 -1.86 10.38 2.86
C LEU A 47 -0.58 11.05 2.40
N GLY A 48 -0.45 11.47 1.14
CA GLY A 48 0.76 12.11 0.61
C GLY A 48 1.99 11.20 0.68
N VAL A 49 1.80 9.90 0.52
CA VAL A 49 2.85 8.87 0.47
C VAL A 49 2.85 8.22 -0.90
N GLY A 50 4.03 7.83 -1.40
CA GLY A 50 4.13 7.07 -2.64
C GLY A 50 3.51 5.69 -2.49
N LEU A 51 2.69 5.28 -3.46
CA LEU A 51 2.13 3.93 -3.56
C LEU A 51 2.84 3.18 -4.68
N ALA A 52 3.51 2.09 -4.33
CA ALA A 52 4.07 1.12 -5.26
C ALA A 52 3.23 -0.15 -5.23
N VAL A 53 2.73 -0.57 -6.39
CA VAL A 53 2.03 -1.85 -6.56
C VAL A 53 2.94 -2.77 -7.36
N SER A 54 3.17 -3.98 -6.86
CA SER A 54 3.98 -4.99 -7.54
C SER A 54 3.28 -6.33 -7.46
N CYS A 55 3.10 -6.95 -8.63
CA CYS A 55 2.53 -8.29 -8.75
C CYS A 55 3.68 -9.26 -9.03
N TYR A 56 3.78 -10.31 -8.23
CA TYR A 56 4.78 -11.36 -8.39
C TYR A 56 4.07 -12.68 -8.67
N SER A 57 4.56 -13.42 -9.66
CA SER A 57 4.25 -14.85 -9.72
C SER A 57 4.83 -15.51 -8.48
N GLU A 58 4.08 -16.40 -7.84
CA GLU A 58 4.73 -17.39 -6.97
C GLU A 58 5.73 -18.13 -7.86
N ALA A 59 7.03 -17.91 -7.64
CA ALA A 59 8.03 -18.65 -8.39
C ALA A 59 7.77 -20.13 -8.10
N GLU A 60 7.52 -20.93 -9.15
CA GLU A 60 7.48 -22.38 -9.05
C GLU A 60 8.82 -22.82 -8.42
N GLU A 61 8.77 -23.30 -7.17
CA GLU A 61 9.90 -23.97 -6.51
C GLU A 61 10.26 -25.28 -7.22
#